data_AF-A0A1X7IY24-F1
#
_entry.id   AF-A0A1X7IY24-F1
#
_cell.length_a   1.000
_cell.length_b   1.000
_cell.length_c   1.000
_cell.angle_alpha   90.00
_cell.angle_beta   90.00
_cell.angle_gamma   90.00
#
_symmetry.space_group_name_H-M   'P 1'
#
loop_
_entity.id
_entity.type
_entity.pdbx_description
1 polymer ?
#
loop_
_entity_poly.entity_id
_entity_poly.type
_entity_poly.pdbx_seq_one_letter_code
_entity_poly.pdbx_strand_id
1 'polypeptide(L)'
;MNYLLKSRTTSILFLWIFIFACKPPPSKFDRNYPEYTNEKNTVDSYEMVNDSTIYLRTTTNDKSYGRSEKNPIFVGVTNHHEGGKNRMRFLNALEMEDGTPIKYERVKSCCPFKTLNSKTIGADQKFGLLDVWIVYPKGKKEEADTLYINAYDEGQPMVPKGYRAKN
;
A
#
# COMPACT_ATOMS: atom_id res chain seq x y z
N MET A 1 9.16 35.81 -82.96
CA MET A 1 9.40 36.99 -82.10
C MET A 1 9.09 36.58 -80.67
N ASN A 2 10.13 36.43 -79.85
CA ASN A 2 10.25 36.37 -78.37
C ASN A 2 9.04 35.83 -77.55
N TYR A 3 9.18 34.92 -76.58
CA TYR A 3 10.07 35.02 -75.42
C TYR A 3 10.25 33.63 -74.76
N LEU A 4 11.49 33.38 -74.36
CA LEU A 4 11.90 32.33 -73.44
C LEU A 4 11.45 32.67 -72.01
N LEU A 5 10.83 31.72 -71.29
CA LEU A 5 10.75 31.75 -69.83
C LEU A 5 11.31 30.43 -69.27
N LYS A 6 12.55 30.51 -68.79
CA LYS A 6 13.31 29.44 -68.16
C LYS A 6 12.91 29.36 -66.68
N SER A 7 12.08 28.38 -66.33
CA SER A 7 11.71 28.07 -64.96
C SER A 7 12.88 27.37 -64.25
N ARG A 8 13.49 28.05 -63.27
CA ARG A 8 14.46 27.48 -62.33
C ARG A 8 13.73 26.65 -61.28
N THR A 9 13.82 25.34 -61.35
CA THR A 9 13.42 24.44 -60.27
C THR A 9 14.50 24.43 -59.18
N THR A 10 14.25 25.14 -58.07
CA THR A 10 15.02 24.99 -56.83
C THR A 10 14.54 23.73 -56.11
N SER A 11 15.36 22.68 -56.09
CA SER A 11 15.15 21.50 -55.24
C SER A 11 15.28 21.89 -53.77
N ILE A 12 14.16 21.86 -53.05
CA ILE A 12 14.13 21.98 -51.59
C ILE A 12 14.30 20.57 -51.02
N LEU A 13 15.50 20.27 -50.50
CA LEU A 13 15.74 19.05 -49.72
C LEU A 13 14.98 19.19 -48.38
N PHE A 14 13.82 18.53 -48.28
CA PHE A 14 13.12 18.36 -47.00
C PHE A 14 13.89 17.36 -46.14
N LEU A 15 14.70 17.86 -45.19
CA LEU A 15 15.24 17.04 -44.12
C LEU A 15 14.07 16.57 -43.23
N TRP A 16 13.65 15.33 -43.40
CA TRP A 16 12.71 14.67 -42.50
C TRP A 16 13.39 14.41 -41.16
N ILE A 17 13.28 15.38 -40.24
CA ILE A 17 13.54 15.17 -38.83
C ILE A 17 12.40 14.29 -38.30
N PHE A 18 12.63 12.98 -38.22
CA PHE A 18 11.73 12.07 -37.52
C PHE A 18 11.77 12.41 -36.02
N ILE A 19 10.83 13.25 -35.59
CA ILE A 19 10.54 13.46 -34.18
C ILE A 19 9.87 12.17 -33.70
N PHE A 20 10.68 11.24 -33.16
CA PHE A 20 10.15 10.15 -32.35
C PHE A 20 9.53 10.78 -31.09
N ALA A 21 8.22 11.07 -31.16
CA ALA A 21 7.45 11.46 -29.99
C ALA A 21 7.41 10.26 -29.04
N CYS A 22 8.29 10.25 -28.04
CA CYS A 22 8.14 9.38 -26.88
C CYS A 22 6.78 9.72 -26.23
N LYS A 23 5.80 8.82 -26.35
CA LYS A 23 4.58 8.93 -25.55
C LYS A 23 4.98 8.89 -24.07
N PRO A 24 4.59 9.86 -23.24
CA PRO A 24 4.88 9.80 -21.82
C PRO A 24 4.28 8.52 -21.24
N PRO A 25 4.91 7.90 -20.24
CA PRO A 25 4.30 6.76 -19.56
C PRO A 25 2.93 7.17 -18.99
N PRO A 26 1.96 6.26 -18.94
CA PRO A 26 0.65 6.54 -18.37
C PRO A 26 0.80 7.08 -16.95
N SER A 27 -0.10 7.98 -16.54
CA SER A 27 0.00 8.58 -15.22
C SER A 27 -0.07 7.48 -14.15
N LYS A 28 0.55 7.68 -12.99
CA LYS A 28 0.47 6.70 -11.89
C LYS A 28 -0.98 6.38 -11.49
N PHE A 29 -1.89 7.29 -11.80
CA PHE A 29 -3.31 7.24 -11.49
C PHE A 29 -4.14 6.42 -12.50
N ASP A 30 -3.64 6.24 -13.74
CA ASP A 30 -4.29 5.40 -14.76
C ASP A 30 -3.98 3.90 -14.60
N ARG A 31 -3.36 3.51 -13.47
CA ARG A 31 -2.97 2.12 -13.21
C ARG A 31 -4.12 1.34 -12.59
N ASN A 32 -4.30 0.10 -13.06
CA ASN A 32 -5.28 -0.83 -12.51
C ASN A 32 -4.78 -1.40 -11.17
N TYR A 33 -4.94 -0.64 -10.09
CA TYR A 33 -4.63 -1.10 -8.74
C TYR A 33 -5.71 -2.04 -8.20
N PRO A 34 -5.33 -3.02 -7.36
CA PRO A 34 -6.29 -3.84 -6.67
C PRO A 34 -7.20 -2.97 -5.80
N GLU A 35 -8.45 -3.38 -5.69
CA GLU A 35 -9.42 -2.84 -4.75
C GLU A 35 -9.60 -3.88 -3.65
N TYR A 36 -9.34 -3.49 -2.39
CA TYR A 36 -9.61 -4.38 -1.25
C TYR A 36 -11.04 -4.23 -0.76
N THR A 37 -11.56 -3.00 -0.79
CA THR A 37 -12.94 -2.67 -0.49
C THR A 37 -13.40 -1.49 -1.33
N ASN A 38 -14.67 -1.55 -1.69
CA ASN A 38 -15.44 -0.48 -2.34
C ASN A 38 -16.43 0.18 -1.36
N GLU A 39 -16.29 -0.07 -0.06
CA GLU A 39 -17.20 0.40 0.99
C GLU A 39 -16.53 1.37 1.95
N LYS A 40 -17.36 2.13 2.67
CA LYS A 40 -16.91 2.99 3.77
C LYS A 40 -16.80 2.17 5.05
N ASN A 41 -15.77 2.44 5.85
CA ASN A 41 -15.65 1.86 7.18
C ASN A 41 -16.89 2.18 8.03
N THR A 42 -17.28 1.22 8.86
CA THR A 42 -18.39 1.27 9.81
C THR A 42 -17.92 1.02 11.25
N VAL A 43 -16.73 0.44 11.43
CA VAL A 43 -16.09 0.21 12.72
C VAL A 43 -15.48 1.51 13.22
N ASP A 44 -15.96 1.99 14.37
CA ASP A 44 -15.43 3.19 15.01
C ASP A 44 -14.10 2.94 15.74
N SER A 45 -13.99 1.80 16.41
CA SER A 45 -12.79 1.38 17.14
C SER A 45 -12.75 -0.13 17.33
N TYR A 46 -11.55 -0.68 17.44
CA TYR A 46 -11.34 -2.04 17.92
C TYR A 46 -11.42 -2.12 19.45
N GLU A 47 -11.65 -3.32 19.97
CA GLU A 47 -11.44 -3.61 21.39
C GLU A 47 -9.96 -3.44 21.74
N MET A 48 -9.69 -2.83 22.90
CA MET A 48 -8.34 -2.44 23.32
C MET A 48 -7.98 -3.15 24.63
N VAL A 49 -6.74 -3.65 24.72
CA VAL A 49 -6.15 -4.05 26.01
C VAL A 49 -5.78 -2.80 26.80
N ASN A 50 -5.24 -1.80 26.11
CA ASN A 50 -4.90 -0.46 26.59
C ASN A 50 -4.72 0.48 25.38
N ASP A 51 -4.50 1.77 25.60
CA ASP A 51 -4.38 2.78 24.53
C ASP A 51 -3.34 2.45 23.43
N SER A 52 -2.37 1.60 23.75
CA SER A 52 -1.27 1.22 22.85
C SER A 52 -1.42 -0.16 22.23
N THR A 53 -2.42 -0.96 22.59
CA THR A 53 -2.53 -2.38 22.21
C THR A 53 -3.98 -2.77 21.94
N ILE A 54 -4.26 -3.29 20.73
CA ILE A 54 -5.59 -3.84 20.42
C ILE A 54 -5.72 -5.26 20.95
N TYR A 55 -6.94 -5.67 21.30
CA TYR A 55 -7.23 -7.06 21.68
C TYR A 55 -7.38 -7.93 20.43
N LEU A 56 -6.68 -9.07 20.35
CA LEU A 56 -6.76 -10.01 19.23
C LEU A 56 -7.49 -11.30 19.65
N ARG A 57 -8.66 -11.56 19.06
CA ARG A 57 -9.51 -12.72 19.44
C ARG A 57 -9.14 -14.01 18.73
N THR A 58 -8.60 -13.93 17.53
CA THR A 58 -8.46 -15.08 16.64
C THR A 58 -7.05 -15.18 16.09
N THR A 59 -6.64 -16.41 15.81
CA THR A 59 -5.38 -16.74 15.12
C THR A 59 -5.69 -17.44 13.80
N THR A 60 -4.78 -17.34 12.84
CA THR A 60 -4.92 -17.99 11.53
C THR A 60 -3.72 -18.88 11.21
N ASN A 61 -4.00 -20.01 10.55
CA ASN A 61 -2.98 -20.91 10.01
C ASN A 61 -2.55 -20.54 8.57
N ASP A 62 -3.19 -19.54 7.96
CA ASP A 62 -2.83 -19.02 6.65
C ASP A 62 -1.46 -18.34 6.71
N LYS A 63 -0.48 -18.94 6.04
CA LYS A 63 0.90 -18.44 5.97
C LYS A 63 1.01 -17.10 5.24
N SER A 64 0.05 -16.77 4.37
CA SER A 64 0.06 -15.53 3.58
C SER A 64 -0.51 -14.33 4.33
N TYR A 65 -1.28 -14.57 5.40
CA TYR A 65 -1.94 -13.50 6.16
C TYR A 65 -0.90 -12.56 6.79
N GLY A 66 -1.01 -11.29 6.44
CA GLY A 66 -0.06 -10.24 6.80
C GLY A 66 1.26 -10.29 6.03
N ARG A 67 1.61 -11.37 5.32
CA ARG A 67 2.92 -11.55 4.66
C ARG A 67 2.89 -11.36 3.14
N SER A 68 1.76 -10.92 2.61
CA SER A 68 1.59 -10.65 1.20
C SER A 68 0.83 -9.36 0.99
N GLU A 69 1.18 -8.64 -0.07
CA GLU A 69 0.38 -7.54 -0.59
C GLU A 69 -1.06 -7.99 -0.89
N LYS A 70 -1.28 -9.26 -1.27
CA LYS A 70 -2.62 -9.77 -1.59
C LYS A 70 -3.44 -10.13 -0.35
N ASN A 71 -2.80 -10.25 0.81
CA ASN A 71 -3.45 -10.64 2.06
C ASN A 71 -2.88 -9.83 3.24
N PRO A 72 -3.02 -8.49 3.23
CA PRO A 72 -2.49 -7.64 4.28
C PRO A 72 -3.36 -7.72 5.54
N ILE A 73 -2.85 -7.20 6.64
CA ILE A 73 -3.62 -7.01 7.87
C ILE A 73 -4.41 -5.70 7.75
N PHE A 74 -5.73 -5.78 7.92
CA PHE A 74 -6.64 -4.63 7.85
C PHE A 74 -6.94 -4.10 9.24
N VAL A 75 -6.56 -2.86 9.51
CA VAL A 75 -6.70 -2.19 10.83
C VAL A 75 -7.32 -0.79 10.71
N GLY A 76 -7.92 -0.47 9.58
CA GLY A 76 -8.65 0.78 9.38
C GLY A 76 -9.93 0.85 10.23
N VAL A 77 -10.37 2.08 10.48
CA VAL A 77 -11.62 2.41 11.19
C VAL A 77 -12.19 3.70 10.61
N THR A 78 -13.41 4.10 10.99
CA THR A 78 -14.06 5.33 10.50
C THR A 78 -13.17 6.56 10.71
N ASN A 79 -12.48 6.65 11.84
CA ASN A 79 -11.48 7.67 12.11
C ASN A 79 -10.10 7.28 11.54
N HIS A 80 -9.75 7.83 10.37
CA HIS A 80 -8.45 7.63 9.73
C HIS A 80 -7.23 7.89 10.64
N HIS A 81 -7.31 8.82 11.60
CA HIS A 81 -6.20 9.05 12.53
C HIS A 81 -5.99 7.85 13.46
N GLU A 82 -7.09 7.25 13.94
CA GLU A 82 -7.04 6.02 14.74
C GLU A 82 -6.60 4.82 13.91
N GLY A 83 -7.04 4.68 12.65
CA GLY A 83 -6.53 3.66 11.73
C GLY A 83 -5.00 3.74 11.57
N GLY A 84 -4.47 4.97 11.50
CA GLY A 84 -3.04 5.21 11.49
C GLY A 84 -2.30 4.76 12.76
N LYS A 85 -2.93 4.87 13.94
CA LYS A 85 -2.38 4.36 15.20
C LYS A 85 -2.51 2.83 15.32
N ASN A 86 -3.56 2.26 14.74
CA ASN A 86 -3.86 0.84 14.86
C ASN A 86 -2.80 -0.07 14.26
N ARG A 87 -1.98 0.42 13.31
CA ARG A 87 -0.78 -0.30 12.84
C ARG A 87 0.13 -0.71 14.01
N MET A 88 0.39 0.25 14.91
CA MET A 88 1.29 0.01 16.04
C MET A 88 0.58 -0.75 17.13
N ARG A 89 -0.70 -0.46 17.35
CA ARG A 89 -1.50 -1.17 18.35
C ARG A 89 -1.68 -2.65 18.01
N PHE A 90 -1.80 -2.98 16.73
CA PHE A 90 -1.77 -4.36 16.24
C PHE A 90 -0.42 -5.00 16.50
N LEU A 91 0.69 -4.37 16.11
CA LEU A 91 2.03 -4.92 16.34
C LEU A 91 2.35 -5.09 17.82
N ASN A 92 1.93 -4.16 18.68
CA ASN A 92 2.09 -4.26 20.13
C ASN A 92 1.32 -5.44 20.75
N ALA A 93 0.28 -5.93 20.08
CA ALA A 93 -0.50 -7.07 20.50
C ALA A 93 0.16 -8.40 20.14
N LEU A 94 1.28 -8.42 19.42
CA LEU A 94 1.98 -9.64 19.02
C LEU A 94 3.20 -9.92 19.90
N GLU A 95 3.47 -11.20 20.10
CA GLU A 95 4.74 -11.78 20.54
C GLU A 95 5.01 -13.09 19.78
N MET A 96 6.22 -13.63 19.91
CA MET A 96 6.53 -14.95 19.37
C MET A 96 5.71 -16.03 20.11
N GLU A 97 5.52 -17.20 19.49
CA GLU A 97 4.73 -18.30 20.08
C GLU A 97 5.24 -18.75 21.46
N ASP A 98 6.54 -18.63 21.71
CA ASP A 98 7.19 -18.93 22.99
C ASP A 98 7.07 -17.81 24.04
N GLY A 99 6.46 -16.67 23.68
CA GLY A 99 6.33 -15.48 24.52
C GLY A 99 7.49 -14.50 24.43
N THR A 100 8.45 -14.72 23.52
CA THR A 100 9.51 -13.75 23.28
C THR A 100 8.91 -12.45 22.74
N PRO A 101 9.18 -11.29 23.37
CA PRO A 101 8.70 -10.01 22.86
C PRO A 101 9.29 -9.73 21.48
N ILE A 102 8.49 -9.15 20.58
CA ILE A 102 8.99 -8.67 19.30
C ILE A 102 9.50 -7.23 19.38
N LYS A 103 10.29 -6.85 18.39
CA LYS A 103 10.57 -5.49 17.98
C LYS A 103 10.12 -5.32 16.53
N TYR A 104 9.87 -4.09 16.11
CA TYR A 104 9.42 -3.81 14.75
C TYR A 104 9.94 -2.46 14.26
N GLU A 105 10.06 -2.31 12.95
CA GLU A 105 10.45 -1.07 12.27
C GLU A 105 9.64 -0.90 11.00
N ARG A 106 9.17 0.33 10.72
CA ARG A 106 8.51 0.65 9.45
C ARG A 106 9.58 0.81 8.38
N VAL A 107 9.47 0.04 7.31
CA VAL A 107 10.46 0.09 6.21
C VAL A 107 10.03 1.05 5.13
N LYS A 108 8.80 0.93 4.65
CA LYS A 108 8.29 1.73 3.52
C LYS A 108 6.77 1.74 3.50
N SER A 109 6.21 2.68 2.73
CA SER A 109 4.89 2.51 2.15
C SER A 109 5.03 2.00 0.72
N CYS A 110 4.14 1.10 0.32
CA CYS A 110 4.15 0.49 -1.01
C CYS A 110 2.72 0.23 -1.48
N CYS A 111 2.62 -0.55 -2.57
CA CYS A 111 1.45 -1.35 -2.82
C CYS A 111 0.16 -0.51 -2.88
N PRO A 112 0.10 0.43 -3.84
CA PRO A 112 -1.09 1.24 -4.06
C PRO A 112 -2.33 0.39 -4.34
N PHE A 113 -3.43 0.76 -3.70
CA PHE A 113 -4.73 0.11 -3.81
C PHE A 113 -5.85 1.15 -3.81
N LYS A 114 -7.01 0.79 -4.37
CA LYS A 114 -8.22 1.62 -4.35
C LYS A 114 -8.99 1.43 -3.06
N THR A 115 -9.48 2.53 -2.49
CA THR A 115 -10.27 2.52 -1.24
C THR A 115 -11.09 3.78 -1.12
N LEU A 116 -12.33 3.70 -0.65
CA LEU A 116 -13.13 4.89 -0.32
C LEU A 116 -12.70 5.59 0.97
N ASN A 117 -11.86 4.96 1.79
CA ASN A 117 -11.50 5.38 3.14
C ASN A 117 -10.26 6.29 3.22
N SER A 118 -9.65 6.59 2.07
CA SER A 118 -8.60 7.62 1.98
C SER A 118 -9.18 9.04 2.05
N LYS A 119 -8.47 9.92 2.76
CA LYS A 119 -8.73 11.38 2.77
C LYS A 119 -7.96 12.11 1.67
N THR A 120 -6.96 11.48 1.06
CA THR A 120 -6.19 12.07 -0.03
C THR A 120 -7.06 12.12 -1.28
N ILE A 121 -7.46 13.33 -1.67
CA ILE A 121 -8.16 13.63 -2.92
C ILE A 121 -7.09 14.02 -3.93
N GLY A 122 -6.94 13.22 -4.99
CA GLY A 122 -5.94 13.47 -6.03
C GLY A 122 -6.22 12.59 -7.23
N ALA A 123 -6.99 13.14 -8.17
CA ALA A 123 -7.66 12.48 -9.29
C ALA A 123 -8.80 11.54 -8.86
N ASP A 124 -9.66 11.17 -9.79
CA ASP A 124 -11.09 10.81 -9.63
C ASP A 124 -11.42 9.53 -8.81
N GLN A 125 -10.48 9.05 -8.00
CA GLN A 125 -10.48 7.81 -7.22
C GLN A 125 -9.60 7.99 -5.99
N LYS A 126 -10.11 7.51 -4.86
CA LYS A 126 -9.37 7.49 -3.59
C LYS A 126 -8.47 6.26 -3.56
N PHE A 127 -7.21 6.45 -3.14
CA PHE A 127 -6.22 5.39 -3.03
C PHE A 127 -5.52 5.41 -1.68
N GLY A 128 -5.02 4.24 -1.27
CA GLY A 128 -4.17 4.04 -0.10
C GLY A 128 -2.85 3.38 -0.49
N LEU A 129 -1.91 3.36 0.46
CA LEU A 129 -0.66 2.61 0.36
C LEU A 129 -0.57 1.67 1.56
N LEU A 130 -0.17 0.41 1.34
CA LEU A 130 0.15 -0.48 2.45
C LEU A 130 1.42 -0.01 3.15
N ASP A 131 1.48 -0.20 4.46
CA ASP A 131 2.71 -0.05 5.23
C ASP A 131 3.42 -1.39 5.40
N VAL A 132 4.71 -1.42 5.08
CA VAL A 132 5.57 -2.59 5.23
C VAL A 132 6.41 -2.43 6.49
N TRP A 133 6.32 -3.44 7.35
CA TRP A 133 7.00 -3.52 8.62
C TRP A 133 7.92 -4.72 8.62
N ILE A 134 9.12 -4.57 9.18
CA ILE A 134 9.91 -5.71 9.62
C ILE A 134 9.61 -5.95 11.09
N VAL A 135 9.42 -7.22 11.45
CA VAL A 135 9.08 -7.67 12.81
C VAL A 135 10.03 -8.79 13.18
N TYR A 136 10.64 -8.73 14.36
CA TYR A 136 11.68 -9.68 14.75
C TYR A 136 11.68 -9.94 16.25
N PRO A 137 12.10 -11.13 16.72
CA PRO A 137 12.28 -11.39 18.15
C PRO A 137 13.28 -10.40 18.75
N LYS A 138 13.05 -9.97 20.00
CA LYS A 138 13.92 -8.99 20.66
C LYS A 138 15.38 -9.45 20.67
N GLY A 139 16.23 -8.69 19.97
CA GLY A 139 17.67 -8.94 19.90
C GLY A 139 18.12 -9.80 18.71
N LYS A 140 17.19 -10.25 17.86
CA LYS A 140 17.46 -11.15 16.73
C LYS A 140 16.92 -10.62 15.41
N LYS A 141 17.49 -9.52 14.91
CA LYS A 141 16.99 -8.85 13.70
C LYS A 141 17.19 -9.69 12.43
N GLU A 142 18.13 -10.62 12.46
CA GLU A 142 18.39 -11.61 11.42
C GLU A 142 17.23 -12.61 11.24
N GLU A 143 16.38 -12.80 12.26
CA GLU A 143 15.15 -13.61 12.19
C GLU A 143 13.93 -12.76 11.80
N ALA A 144 14.13 -11.63 11.11
CA ALA A 144 13.05 -10.72 10.76
C ALA A 144 12.06 -11.30 9.75
N ASP A 145 10.79 -11.07 10.04
CA ASP A 145 9.63 -11.32 9.19
C ASP A 145 9.09 -10.00 8.64
N THR A 146 8.36 -10.06 7.53
CA THR A 146 7.78 -8.89 6.86
C THR A 146 6.26 -8.91 6.95
N LEU A 147 5.68 -7.86 7.53
CA LEU A 147 4.23 -7.67 7.60
C LEU A 147 3.76 -6.47 6.77
N TYR A 148 2.63 -6.65 6.08
CA TYR A 148 1.92 -5.66 5.29
C TYR A 148 0.64 -5.26 6.02
N ILE A 149 0.48 -3.97 6.28
CA ILE A 149 -0.66 -3.45 7.05
C ILE A 149 -1.40 -2.40 6.23
N ASN A 150 -2.71 -2.60 6.06
CA ASN A 150 -3.67 -1.63 5.56
C ASN A 150 -4.29 -0.86 6.74
N ALA A 151 -3.98 0.43 6.86
CA ALA A 151 -4.51 1.31 7.90
C ALA A 151 -5.76 2.10 7.48
N TYR A 152 -6.24 1.88 6.26
CA TYR A 152 -7.33 2.63 5.65
C TYR A 152 -8.63 1.88 5.78
N ASP A 153 -8.64 0.60 5.45
CA ASP A 153 -9.84 -0.22 5.39
C ASP A 153 -9.97 -1.07 6.64
N GLU A 154 -11.19 -1.18 7.14
CA GLU A 154 -11.51 -2.05 8.26
C GLU A 154 -11.43 -3.52 7.88
N GLY A 155 -11.20 -4.33 8.89
CA GLY A 155 -11.28 -5.78 8.81
C GLY A 155 -11.30 -6.37 10.21
N GLN A 156 -11.07 -7.68 10.30
CA GLN A 156 -10.91 -8.40 11.56
C GLN A 156 -9.42 -8.75 11.72
N PRO A 157 -8.64 -7.96 12.47
CA PRO A 157 -7.24 -8.25 12.70
C PRO A 157 -7.09 -9.59 13.45
N MET A 158 -6.30 -10.51 12.89
CA MET A 158 -6.00 -11.81 13.46
C MET A 158 -4.52 -11.89 13.82
N VAL A 159 -4.17 -12.83 14.69
CA VAL A 159 -2.76 -13.18 14.95
C VAL A 159 -2.20 -13.93 13.73
N PRO A 160 -1.14 -13.43 13.06
CA PRO A 160 -0.51 -14.16 11.97
C PRO A 160 0.18 -15.42 12.48
N LYS A 161 0.24 -16.46 11.63
CA LYS A 161 0.93 -17.71 11.98
C LYS A 161 2.37 -17.45 12.48
N GLY A 162 2.82 -18.15 13.52
CA GLY A 162 4.14 -17.96 14.12
C GLY A 162 4.19 -16.88 15.21
N TYR A 163 3.04 -16.27 15.53
CA TYR A 163 2.89 -15.31 16.62
C TYR A 163 1.79 -15.75 17.60
N ARG A 164 1.79 -15.13 18.77
CA ARG A 164 0.74 -15.20 19.80
C ARG A 164 0.26 -13.80 20.16
N ALA A 165 -0.97 -13.69 20.66
CA ALA A 165 -1.51 -12.45 21.19
C ALA A 165 -1.01 -12.16 22.62
N LYS A 166 -0.78 -10.87 22.93
CA LYS A 166 -0.37 -10.34 24.25
C LYS A 166 -1.54 -9.71 25.01
N ASN A 167 -2.66 -10.41 25.08
CA ASN A 167 -3.90 -9.90 25.68
C ASN A 167 -4.31 -10.65 26.95
#